data_AF-A0A7W7NWE7-F1
#
_entry.id   AF-A0A7W7NWE7-F1
#
_cell.length_a   1.000
_cell.length_b   1.000
_cell.length_c   1.000
_cell.angle_alpha   90.00
_cell.angle_beta   90.00
_cell.angle_gamma   90.00
#
_symmetry.space_group_name_H-M   'P 1'
#
loop_
_entity.id
_entity.type
_entity.pdbx_description
1 polymer ?
#
loop_
_entity_poly.entity_id
_entity_poly.type
_entity_poly.pdbx_seq_one_letter_code
_entity_poly.pdbx_strand_id
1 'polypeptide(L)' 'MAYDMRQMAERFGSDGMIPAPGDVERLTALLGRPLHSYRDYVAQIAG' A
#
# COMPACT_ATOMS: atom_id res chain seq x y z
N MET A 1 7.75 -17.02 -16.73
CA MET A 1 8.58 -16.70 -15.55
C MET A 1 8.39 -15.24 -15.10
N ALA A 2 8.79 -14.21 -15.85
CA ALA A 2 8.56 -12.81 -15.44
C ALA A 2 7.10 -12.34 -15.54
N TYR A 3 6.36 -12.83 -16.54
CA TYR A 3 4.94 -12.48 -16.73
C TYR A 3 4.04 -13.05 -15.61
N ASP A 4 4.35 -14.24 -15.12
CA ASP A 4 3.60 -14.90 -14.04
C ASP A 4 3.76 -14.17 -12.71
N MET A 5 4.95 -13.64 -12.42
CA MET A 5 5.20 -12.85 -11.21
C MET A 5 4.45 -11.51 -11.22
N ARG A 6 4.35 -10.85 -12.38
CA ARG A 6 3.58 -9.61 -12.53
C ARG A 6 2.09 -9.84 -12.28
N GLN A 7 1.52 -10.87 -12.88
CA GLN A 7 0.11 -11.25 -12.67
C GLN A 7 -0.19 -11.61 -11.21
N MET A 8 0.74 -12.31 -10.55
CA MET A 8 0.60 -12.63 -9.13
C MET A 8 0.64 -11.36 -8.26
N ALA A 9 1.56 -10.44 -8.52
CA ALA A 9 1.66 -9.16 -7.80
C ALA A 9 0.42 -8.28 -7.99
N GLU A 10 -0.11 -8.22 -9.21
CA GLU A 10 -1.34 -7.48 -9.53
C GLU A 10 -2.54 -8.04 -8.75
N ARG A 11 -2.69 -9.38 -8.69
CA ARG A 11 -3.75 -10.05 -7.90
C ARG A 11 -3.58 -9.91 -6.40
N PHE A 12 -2.36 -9.89 -5.89
CA PHE A 12 -2.13 -9.61 -4.46
C PHE A 12 -2.62 -8.22 -4.08
N GLY A 13 -2.41 -7.23 -4.95
CA GLY A 13 -2.91 -5.87 -4.74
C GLY A 13 -4.42 -5.72 -4.92
N SER A 14 -5.02 -6.46 -5.87
CA SER A 14 -6.46 -6.33 -6.17
C SER A 14 -7.37 -7.21 -5.34
N ASP A 15 -6.95 -8.44 -5.01
CA ASP A 15 -7.85 -9.46 -4.45
C ASP A 15 -7.45 -9.85 -3.03
N GLY A 16 -6.15 -9.73 -2.68
CA GLY A 16 -5.61 -10.26 -1.42
C GLY A 16 -5.26 -9.21 -0.35
N MET A 17 -4.93 -7.98 -0.75
CA MET A 17 -4.51 -6.89 0.16
C MET A 17 -5.38 -5.65 -0.01
N ILE A 18 -6.71 -5.82 -0.12
CA ILE A 18 -7.63 -4.70 0.04
C ILE A 18 -7.88 -4.50 1.53
N PRO A 19 -7.51 -3.34 2.11
CA PRO A 19 -7.86 -3.02 3.49
C PRO A 19 -9.38 -2.91 3.64
N ALA A 20 -9.92 -3.47 4.71
CA ALA A 20 -11.30 -3.26 5.11
C ALA A 20 -11.50 -1.81 5.60
N PRO A 21 -12.74 -1.29 5.59
CA PRO A 21 -13.02 0.00 6.21
C PRO A 21 -12.56 0.01 7.68
N GLY A 22 -11.76 1.00 8.08
CA GLY A 22 -11.23 1.10 9.44
C GLY A 22 -9.79 0.57 9.64
N ASP A 23 -9.23 -0.15 8.65
CA ASP A 23 -7.87 -0.71 8.78
C ASP A 23 -6.79 0.37 8.84
N VAL A 24 -7.01 1.50 8.15
CA VAL A 24 -6.08 2.65 8.19
C VAL A 24 -6.03 3.25 9.59
N GLU A 25 -7.19 3.48 10.20
CA GLU A 25 -7.31 4.03 11.55
C GLU A 25 -6.70 3.07 12.58
N ARG A 26 -7.01 1.78 12.47
CA ARG A 26 -6.44 0.74 13.33
C ARG A 26 -4.92 0.70 13.22
N LEU A 27 -4.37 0.70 12.00
CA LEU A 27 -2.94 0.62 11.79
C LEU A 27 -2.22 1.91 12.24
N THR A 28 -2.84 3.07 12.00
CA THR A 28 -2.34 4.36 12.49
C THR A 28 -2.27 4.39 14.02
N ALA A 29 -3.30 3.87 14.70
CA ALA A 29 -3.31 3.75 16.17
C ALA A 29 -2.20 2.81 16.69
N LEU A 30 -1.96 1.69 16.01
CA LEU A 30 -0.90 0.74 16.38
C LEU A 30 0.51 1.33 16.18
N LEU A 31 0.70 2.10 15.11
CA LEU A 31 2.00 2.67 14.76
C LEU A 31 2.28 3.99 15.49
N GLY A 32 1.28 4.65 16.05
CA GLY A 32 1.42 5.95 16.71
C GLY A 32 1.83 7.09 15.78
N ARG A 33 1.71 6.90 14.47
CA ARG A 33 2.06 7.88 13.42
C ARG A 33 1.16 7.71 12.20
N PRO A 34 0.94 8.78 11.41
CA PRO A 34 0.22 8.65 10.14
C PRO A 34 0.95 7.71 9.17
N LEU A 35 0.18 7.02 8.32
CA LEU A 35 0.74 6.21 7.24
C LEU A 35 1.37 7.11 6.17
N HIS A 36 2.49 6.65 5.61
CA HIS A 36 3.15 7.35 4.51
C HIS A 36 2.55 6.91 3.18
N SER A 37 2.08 7.89 2.41
CA SER A 37 1.70 7.69 1.01
C SER A 37 2.96 7.63 0.14
N TYR A 38 3.10 6.57 -0.65
CA TYR A 38 4.18 6.47 -1.64
C TYR A 38 4.18 7.65 -2.60
N ARG A 39 2.99 8.11 -3.02
CA ARG A 39 2.85 9.26 -3.92
C ARG A 39 3.37 10.54 -3.27
N ASP A 40 3.05 10.77 -2.01
CA ASP A 40 3.45 12.00 -1.31
C ASP A 40 4.96 12.00 -1.07
N TYR A 41 5.55 10.84 -0.79
CA TYR A 41 7.00 10.68 -0.73
C TYR A 41 7.69 10.97 -2.07
N VAL A 42 7.17 10.42 -3.18
CA VAL A 42 7.72 10.69 -4.53
C VAL A 42 7.64 12.18 -4.86
N ALA A 43 6.54 12.86 -4.50
CA ALA A 43 6.40 14.30 -4.71
C ALA A 43 7.44 15.13 -3.92
N GLN A 44 7.92 14.64 -2.77
CA GLN A 44 8.96 15.32 -1.99
C GLN A 44 10.36 15.20 -2.60
N ILE A 45 10.66 14.12 -3.33
CA ILE A 45 12.00 13.84 -3.86
C ILE A 45 12.16 14.17 -5.35
N ALA A 46 11.06 14.33 -6.08
CA ALA A 46 11.07 14.61 -7.52
C ALA A 46 11.02 16.13 -7.85
N GLY A 47 10.94 16.99 -6.83
CA GLY A 47 11.06 18.45 -6.95
C GLY A 47 12.48 18.94 -6.73
#